data_AF-A0A951HDZ3-F1
#
_entry.id   AF-A0A951HDZ3-F1
#
_cell.length_a   1.000
_cell.length_b   1.000
_cell.length_c   1.000
_cell.angle_alpha   90.00
_cell.angle_beta   90.00
_cell.angle_gamma   90.00
#
_symmetry.space_group_name_H-M   'P 1'
#
loop_
_entity.id
_entity.type
_entity.pdbx_description
1 polymer ?
#
loop_
_entity_poly.entity_id
_entity_poly.type
_entity_poly.pdbx_seq_one_letter_code
_entity_poly.pdbx_strand_id
1 'polypeptide(L)'
;MIARLVPLLLAGALALPAALAAQPPPAAPPDPAALDLARLIMGRDQSLYEDADLGRFRARLANALLGTEGTCNQRLTECQAAADEVAAQFAPALRRVQRARSEQLTAALVARSLRPEEIAHVAAWLRSDEGRRFLELWTALRDPDRASERRLRSGDLDRLAADVLNPARAMFRQRSRDLPQAAPR
;
A
#
# COMPACT_ATOMS: atom_id res chain seq x y z
N MET A 1 -13.21 74.73 -16.90
CA MET A 1 -14.51 74.15 -16.52
C MET A 1 -14.30 72.67 -16.21
N ILE A 2 -14.76 72.24 -15.04
CA ILE A 2 -14.59 70.88 -14.48
C ILE A 2 -15.79 70.02 -14.89
N ALA A 3 -15.54 68.81 -15.39
CA ALA A 3 -16.43 67.63 -15.28
C ALA A 3 -15.59 66.39 -15.65
N ARG A 4 -14.91 65.74 -14.68
CA ARG A 4 -15.35 64.54 -13.94
C ARG A 4 -15.99 63.45 -14.81
N LEU A 5 -15.26 62.34 -14.96
CA LEU A 5 -15.71 60.98 -14.60
C LEU A 5 -14.51 60.02 -14.54
N VAL A 6 -14.35 59.39 -13.38
CA VAL A 6 -13.34 58.37 -13.01
C VAL A 6 -13.99 56.97 -13.24
N PRO A 7 -13.28 55.84 -13.09
CA PRO A 7 -13.13 54.79 -14.10
C PRO A 7 -14.01 53.56 -13.81
N LEU A 8 -14.25 52.70 -14.81
CA LEU A 8 -14.66 51.33 -14.54
C LEU A 8 -13.45 50.40 -14.73
N LEU A 9 -12.93 49.99 -13.57
CA LEU A 9 -12.01 48.88 -13.36
C LEU A 9 -12.64 47.54 -13.76
N LEU A 10 -11.75 46.56 -13.97
CA LEU A 10 -11.97 45.11 -13.86
C LEU A 10 -12.61 44.39 -15.07
N ALA A 11 -11.81 44.19 -16.11
CA ALA A 11 -11.87 42.95 -16.90
C ALA A 11 -10.73 42.03 -16.46
N GLY A 12 -10.88 41.46 -15.26
CA GLY A 12 -10.11 40.30 -14.85
C GLY A 12 -10.75 39.05 -15.42
N ALA A 13 -10.00 38.30 -16.23
CA ALA A 13 -10.24 36.88 -16.41
C ALA A 13 -8.88 36.23 -16.74
N LEU A 14 -8.19 35.87 -15.67
CA LEU A 14 -7.05 34.97 -15.68
C LEU A 14 -7.47 33.69 -16.42
N ALA A 15 -6.84 33.45 -17.56
CA ALA A 15 -6.85 32.15 -18.22
C ALA A 15 -6.10 31.15 -17.32
N LEU A 16 -6.81 30.55 -16.37
CA LEU A 16 -6.32 29.41 -15.61
C LEU A 16 -6.46 28.15 -16.48
N PRO A 17 -5.41 27.31 -16.60
CA PRO A 17 -5.48 26.10 -17.39
C PRO A 17 -6.47 25.13 -16.73
N ALA A 18 -7.51 24.75 -17.49
CA ALA A 18 -8.53 23.78 -17.13
C ALA A 18 -8.02 22.31 -17.00
N ALA A 19 -6.72 22.13 -16.71
CA ALA A 19 -6.08 20.83 -16.59
C ALA A 19 -6.01 20.28 -15.15
N LEU A 20 -6.49 21.03 -14.14
CA LEU A 20 -6.36 20.64 -12.73
C LEU A 20 -7.58 19.92 -12.11
N ALA A 21 -8.66 19.67 -12.85
CA ALA A 21 -9.93 19.21 -12.24
C ALA A 21 -10.42 17.82 -12.67
N ALA A 22 -9.62 17.05 -13.40
CA ALA A 22 -9.93 15.63 -13.62
C ALA A 22 -9.18 14.76 -12.61
N GLN A 23 -9.35 15.03 -11.31
CA GLN A 23 -9.10 13.99 -10.33
C GLN A 23 -10.15 12.90 -10.59
N PRO A 24 -9.75 11.65 -10.89
CA PRO A 24 -10.73 10.57 -11.01
C PRO A 24 -11.56 10.56 -9.72
N PRO A 25 -12.89 10.39 -9.81
CA PRO A 25 -13.74 10.41 -8.63
C PRO A 25 -13.17 9.44 -7.59
N PRO A 26 -13.16 9.81 -6.30
CA PRO A 26 -12.71 8.91 -5.26
C PRO A 26 -13.46 7.59 -5.42
N ALA A 27 -12.71 6.50 -5.53
CA ALA A 27 -13.29 5.18 -5.71
C ALA A 27 -14.35 4.99 -4.61
N ALA A 28 -15.57 4.63 -5.01
CA ALA A 28 -16.64 4.35 -4.06
C ALA A 28 -16.12 3.36 -3.01
N PRO A 29 -16.45 3.56 -1.71
CA PRO A 29 -16.02 2.62 -0.68
C PRO A 29 -16.47 1.21 -1.08
N PRO A 30 -15.62 0.18 -0.90
CA PRO A 30 -15.93 -1.17 -1.32
C PRO A 30 -17.21 -1.63 -0.63
N ASP A 31 -18.08 -2.33 -1.37
CA ASP A 31 -19.29 -2.96 -0.84
C ASP A 31 -18.92 -3.79 0.41
N PRO A 32 -19.53 -3.53 1.58
CA PRO A 32 -19.21 -4.24 2.81
C PRO A 32 -19.39 -5.76 2.71
N ALA A 33 -20.35 -6.25 1.92
CA ALA A 33 -20.55 -7.68 1.70
C ALA A 33 -19.41 -8.29 0.85
N ALA A 34 -18.96 -7.56 -0.17
CA ALA A 34 -17.82 -7.96 -0.98
C ALA A 34 -16.50 -7.96 -0.18
N LEU A 35 -16.34 -6.99 0.73
CA LEU A 35 -15.19 -6.90 1.61
C LEU A 35 -15.15 -8.04 2.64
N ASP A 36 -16.30 -8.39 3.20
CA ASP A 36 -16.44 -9.54 4.09
C ASP A 36 -16.11 -10.86 3.37
N LEU A 37 -16.64 -11.07 2.17
CA LEU A 37 -16.29 -12.24 1.35
C LEU A 37 -14.79 -12.26 0.99
N ALA A 38 -14.20 -11.11 0.63
CA ALA A 38 -12.77 -11.00 0.39
C ALA A 38 -11.93 -11.43 1.60
N ARG A 39 -12.34 -11.01 2.81
CA ARG A 39 -11.68 -11.43 4.06
C ARG A 39 -11.83 -12.92 4.35
N LEU A 40 -12.96 -13.53 4.03
CA LEU A 40 -13.13 -14.98 4.17
C LEU A 40 -12.19 -15.76 3.24
N ILE A 41 -12.11 -15.34 1.97
CA ILE A 41 -11.23 -15.97 0.97
C ILE A 41 -9.75 -15.77 1.35
N MET A 42 -9.40 -14.58 1.82
CA MET A 42 -8.01 -14.23 2.13
C MET A 42 -7.56 -14.59 3.54
N GLY A 43 -8.47 -14.79 4.49
CA GLY A 43 -8.16 -14.99 5.92
C GLY A 43 -7.34 -16.24 6.22
N ARG A 44 -7.14 -17.11 5.23
CA ARG A 44 -6.28 -18.30 5.28
C ARG A 44 -5.02 -18.17 4.42
N ASP A 45 -4.77 -17.01 3.79
CA ASP A 45 -3.52 -16.70 3.11
C ASP A 45 -2.44 -16.43 4.18
N GLN A 46 -1.62 -17.43 4.49
CA GLN A 46 -0.60 -17.36 5.54
C GLN A 46 0.35 -16.15 5.35
N SER A 47 0.61 -15.74 4.10
CA SER A 47 1.47 -14.60 3.78
C SER A 47 0.98 -13.24 4.32
N LEU A 48 -0.32 -13.11 4.56
CA LEU A 48 -0.97 -11.87 5.00
C LEU A 48 -1.42 -11.91 6.47
N TYR A 49 -1.53 -13.10 7.05
CA TYR A 49 -2.18 -13.32 8.35
C TYR A 49 -1.29 -14.01 9.39
N GLU A 50 -0.24 -14.73 8.99
CA GLU A 50 0.74 -15.32 9.91
C GLU A 50 2.02 -14.48 10.00
N ASP A 51 2.76 -14.63 11.11
CA ASP A 51 4.02 -13.92 11.35
C ASP A 51 5.18 -14.44 10.48
N ALA A 52 4.99 -15.57 9.80
CA ALA A 52 5.97 -16.18 8.89
C ALA A 52 6.47 -15.21 7.80
N ASP A 53 5.62 -14.31 7.35
CA ASP A 53 5.94 -13.37 6.27
C ASP A 53 6.47 -12.00 6.77
N LEU A 54 6.53 -11.77 8.08
CA LEU A 54 7.07 -10.52 8.62
C LEU A 54 8.54 -10.32 8.21
N GLY A 55 9.32 -11.40 8.09
CA GLY A 55 10.68 -11.38 7.58
C GLY A 55 10.77 -10.80 6.15
N ARG A 56 9.83 -11.15 5.27
CA ARG A 56 9.76 -10.64 3.89
C ARG A 56 9.46 -9.14 3.86
N PHE A 57 8.52 -8.68 4.69
CA PHE A 57 8.23 -7.24 4.82
C PHE A 57 9.41 -6.46 5.39
N ARG A 58 10.13 -7.01 6.38
CA ARG A 58 11.36 -6.42 6.92
C ARG A 58 12.43 -6.29 5.83
N ALA A 59 12.76 -7.38 5.14
CA ALA A 59 13.79 -7.37 4.09
C ALA A 59 13.45 -6.37 2.97
N ARG A 60 12.19 -6.32 2.53
CA ARG A 60 11.75 -5.35 1.51
C ARG A 60 11.91 -3.90 2.00
N LEU A 61 11.51 -3.64 3.24
CA LEU A 61 11.60 -2.30 3.80
C LEU A 61 13.06 -1.90 4.00
N ALA A 62 13.92 -2.78 4.51
CA ALA A 62 15.36 -2.53 4.63
C ALA A 62 15.98 -2.18 3.28
N ASN A 63 15.69 -2.96 2.22
CA ASN A 63 16.14 -2.67 0.86
C ASN A 63 15.64 -1.31 0.34
N ALA A 64 14.38 -0.96 0.62
CA ALA A 64 13.83 0.35 0.23
C ALA A 64 14.47 1.52 0.99
N LEU A 65 14.88 1.31 2.24
CA LEU A 65 15.58 2.31 3.05
C LEU A 65 17.01 2.52 2.54
N LEU A 66 17.74 1.44 2.26
CA LEU A 66 19.11 1.50 1.72
C LEU A 66 19.21 2.18 0.35
N GLY A 67 18.13 2.11 -0.45
CA GLY A 67 18.01 2.85 -1.71
C GLY A 67 17.66 4.33 -1.57
N THR A 68 17.55 4.87 -0.35
CA THR A 68 17.20 6.28 -0.13
C THR A 68 18.42 7.16 -0.41
N GLU A 69 18.26 8.22 -1.22
CA GLU A 69 19.35 9.14 -1.51
C GLU A 69 19.80 9.92 -0.26
N GLY A 70 21.11 10.20 -0.17
CA GLY A 70 21.71 11.00 0.90
C GLY A 70 21.83 10.31 2.25
N THR A 71 21.81 8.98 2.29
CA THR A 71 22.03 8.18 3.52
C THR A 71 23.45 7.62 3.60
N CYS A 72 23.72 6.83 4.64
CA CYS A 72 24.96 6.10 4.82
C CYS A 72 25.32 5.19 3.63
N ASN A 73 26.59 4.82 3.52
CA ASN A 73 27.07 3.87 2.53
C ASN A 73 26.46 2.48 2.79
N GLN A 74 25.57 2.02 1.90
CA GLN A 74 24.89 0.72 2.00
C GLN A 74 25.82 -0.50 2.05
N ARG A 75 27.12 -0.35 1.73
CA ARG A 75 28.12 -1.43 1.86
C ARG A 75 28.63 -1.61 3.29
N LEU A 76 28.34 -0.67 4.20
CA LEU A 76 28.76 -0.73 5.59
C LEU A 76 27.76 -1.54 6.42
N THR A 77 28.26 -2.42 7.27
CA THR A 77 27.46 -3.27 8.15
C THR A 77 26.58 -2.44 9.09
N GLU A 78 27.08 -1.31 9.57
CA GLU A 78 26.36 -0.38 10.44
C GLU A 78 25.18 0.27 9.71
N CYS A 79 25.33 0.55 8.41
CA CYS A 79 24.26 1.09 7.58
C CYS A 79 23.15 0.05 7.36
N GLN A 80 23.55 -1.20 7.09
CA GLN A 80 22.63 -2.33 6.99
C GLN A 80 21.87 -2.55 8.30
N ALA A 81 22.59 -2.57 9.43
CA ALA A 81 21.98 -2.74 10.75
C ALA A 81 20.98 -1.62 11.07
N ALA A 82 21.32 -0.35 10.77
CA ALA A 82 20.40 0.76 10.95
C ALA A 82 19.13 0.63 10.08
N ALA A 83 19.26 0.13 8.85
CA ALA A 83 18.11 -0.13 7.98
C ALA A 83 17.25 -1.27 8.51
N ASP A 84 17.86 -2.37 8.97
CA ASP A 84 17.16 -3.53 9.50
C ASP A 84 16.40 -3.22 10.79
N GLU A 85 16.97 -2.39 11.68
CA GLU A 85 16.30 -1.95 12.91
C GLU A 85 15.08 -1.06 12.64
N VAL A 86 15.18 -0.13 11.69
CA VAL A 86 14.04 0.69 11.26
C VAL A 86 13.01 -0.21 10.57
N ALA A 87 13.46 -1.12 9.71
CA ALA A 87 12.58 -2.06 9.04
C ALA A 87 11.81 -2.95 10.04
N ALA A 88 12.45 -3.41 11.10
CA ALA A 88 11.80 -4.20 12.15
C ALA A 88 10.65 -3.44 12.84
N GLN A 89 10.79 -2.13 13.04
CA GLN A 89 9.77 -1.27 13.66
C GLN A 89 8.57 -1.02 12.74
N PHE A 90 8.81 -0.83 11.44
CA PHE A 90 7.78 -0.40 10.48
C PHE A 90 7.18 -1.55 9.66
N ALA A 91 7.81 -2.73 9.61
CA ALA A 91 7.31 -3.89 8.88
C ALA A 91 5.87 -4.32 9.30
N PRO A 92 5.47 -4.29 10.59
CA PRO A 92 4.09 -4.60 10.98
C PRO A 92 3.07 -3.62 10.39
N ALA A 93 3.40 -2.33 10.32
CA ALA A 93 2.54 -1.30 9.72
C ALA A 93 2.45 -1.49 8.20
N LEU A 94 3.58 -1.78 7.54
CA LEU A 94 3.62 -2.08 6.11
C LEU A 94 2.75 -3.31 5.77
N ARG A 95 2.81 -4.36 6.61
CA ARG A 95 1.96 -5.56 6.48
C ARG A 95 0.48 -5.20 6.53
N ARG A 96 0.06 -4.36 7.48
CA ARG A 96 -1.34 -3.93 7.62
C ARG A 96 -1.84 -3.18 6.38
N VAL A 97 -1.05 -2.26 5.85
CA VAL A 97 -1.38 -1.52 4.61
C VAL A 97 -1.52 -2.48 3.42
N GLN A 98 -0.56 -3.39 3.24
CA GLN A 98 -0.61 -4.36 2.15
C GLN A 98 -1.81 -5.31 2.27
N ARG A 99 -2.14 -5.75 3.48
CA ARG A 99 -3.32 -6.56 3.77
C ARG A 99 -4.60 -5.80 3.42
N ALA A 100 -4.77 -4.60 3.94
CA ALA A 100 -5.96 -3.77 3.67
C ALA A 100 -6.15 -3.52 2.17
N ARG A 101 -5.06 -3.22 1.45
CA ARG A 101 -5.10 -3.08 -0.01
C ARG A 101 -5.53 -4.38 -0.69
N SER A 102 -4.96 -5.51 -0.28
CA SER A 102 -5.28 -6.80 -0.88
C SER A 102 -6.74 -7.18 -0.63
N GLU A 103 -7.28 -6.87 0.56
CA GLU A 103 -8.71 -7.02 0.89
C GLU A 103 -9.57 -6.14 -0.03
N GLN A 104 -9.21 -4.87 -0.22
CA GLN A 104 -9.94 -3.94 -1.09
C GLN A 104 -9.91 -4.36 -2.57
N LEU A 105 -8.76 -4.78 -3.09
CA LEU A 105 -8.63 -5.23 -4.48
C LEU A 105 -9.45 -6.51 -4.72
N THR A 106 -9.42 -7.44 -3.76
CA THR A 106 -10.21 -8.68 -3.84
C THR A 106 -11.70 -8.37 -3.73
N ALA A 107 -12.10 -7.45 -2.84
CA ALA A 107 -13.49 -6.99 -2.72
C ALA A 107 -14.00 -6.35 -4.01
N ALA A 108 -13.19 -5.51 -4.66
CA ALA A 108 -13.52 -4.91 -5.94
C ALA A 108 -13.67 -5.96 -7.05
N LEU A 109 -12.85 -7.02 -7.04
CA LEU A 109 -12.98 -8.13 -7.98
C LEU A 109 -14.27 -8.93 -7.72
N VAL A 110 -14.58 -9.22 -6.46
CA VAL A 110 -15.81 -9.90 -6.04
C VAL A 110 -17.04 -9.12 -6.47
N ALA A 111 -17.10 -7.82 -6.16
CA ALA A 111 -18.23 -6.94 -6.49
C ALA A 111 -18.45 -6.80 -8.01
N ARG A 112 -17.40 -6.97 -8.82
CA ARG A 112 -17.48 -6.98 -10.29
C ARG A 112 -17.91 -8.32 -10.87
N SER A 113 -17.72 -9.40 -10.12
CA SER A 113 -17.90 -10.78 -10.62
C SER A 113 -19.20 -11.42 -10.14
N LEU A 114 -19.74 -10.98 -9.01
CA LEU A 114 -20.89 -11.58 -8.33
C LEU A 114 -21.95 -10.52 -8.03
N ARG A 115 -23.21 -10.94 -8.09
CA ARG A 115 -24.36 -10.15 -7.62
C ARG A 115 -24.42 -10.15 -6.09
N PRO A 116 -25.07 -9.16 -5.46
CA PRO A 116 -25.19 -9.10 -4.00
C PRO A 116 -25.76 -10.38 -3.36
N GLU A 117 -26.76 -11.01 -3.98
CA GLU A 117 -27.33 -12.26 -3.43
C GLU A 117 -26.34 -13.43 -3.51
N GLU A 118 -25.53 -13.48 -4.57
CA GLU A 118 -24.48 -14.49 -4.75
C GLU A 118 -23.35 -14.28 -3.75
N ILE A 119 -22.95 -13.03 -3.51
CA ILE A 119 -21.96 -12.67 -2.48
C ILE A 119 -22.43 -13.18 -1.12
N ALA A 120 -23.69 -12.90 -0.75
CA ALA A 120 -24.25 -13.34 0.52
C ALA A 120 -24.31 -14.87 0.62
N HIS A 121 -24.74 -15.56 -0.44
CA HIS A 121 -24.81 -17.01 -0.49
C HIS A 121 -23.43 -17.67 -0.36
N VAL A 122 -22.45 -17.21 -1.13
CA VAL A 122 -21.07 -17.72 -1.08
C VAL A 122 -20.46 -17.46 0.29
N ALA A 123 -20.64 -16.26 0.85
CA ALA A 123 -20.14 -15.94 2.18
C ALA A 123 -20.79 -16.79 3.28
N ALA A 124 -22.06 -17.18 3.14
CA ALA A 124 -22.71 -18.12 4.06
C ALA A 124 -22.13 -19.54 3.91
N TRP A 125 -21.96 -20.03 2.67
CA TRP A 125 -21.37 -21.34 2.42
C TRP A 125 -19.92 -21.44 2.92
N LEU A 126 -19.08 -20.45 2.67
CA LEU A 126 -17.68 -20.43 3.13
C LEU A 126 -17.54 -20.44 4.67
N ARG A 127 -18.58 -20.04 5.41
CA ARG A 127 -18.61 -20.12 6.88
C ARG A 127 -19.05 -21.50 7.40
N SER A 128 -19.71 -22.31 6.58
CA SER A 128 -20.08 -23.68 6.93
C SER A 128 -18.83 -24.56 7.14
N ASP A 129 -18.99 -25.72 7.79
CA ASP A 129 -17.87 -26.67 7.96
C ASP A 129 -17.32 -27.16 6.62
N GLU A 130 -18.20 -27.35 5.62
CA GLU A 130 -17.81 -27.76 4.28
C GLU A 130 -16.99 -26.69 3.57
N GLY A 131 -17.51 -25.45 3.53
CA GLY A 131 -16.82 -24.33 2.89
C GLY A 131 -15.48 -24.02 3.57
N ARG A 132 -15.39 -24.17 4.90
CA ARG A 132 -14.13 -24.05 5.63
C ARG A 132 -13.11 -25.10 5.21
N ARG A 133 -13.50 -26.38 5.13
CA ARG A 133 -12.61 -27.46 4.65
C ARG A 133 -12.19 -27.26 3.19
N PHE A 134 -13.11 -26.82 2.34
CA PHE A 134 -12.80 -26.49 0.96
C PHE A 134 -11.74 -25.39 0.87
N LEU A 135 -11.88 -24.30 1.63
CA LEU A 135 -10.88 -23.23 1.64
C LEU A 135 -9.51 -23.74 2.09
N GLU A 136 -9.45 -24.56 3.14
CA GLU A 136 -8.19 -25.14 3.63
C GLU A 136 -7.50 -25.98 2.55
N LEU A 137 -8.23 -26.88 1.89
CA LEU A 137 -7.71 -27.68 0.78
C LEU A 137 -7.30 -26.82 -0.41
N TRP A 138 -8.11 -25.83 -0.78
CA TRP A 138 -7.83 -24.91 -1.88
C TRP A 138 -6.56 -24.10 -1.63
N THR A 139 -6.36 -23.63 -0.39
CA THR A 139 -5.13 -22.91 0.00
C THR A 139 -3.91 -23.83 -0.01
N ALA A 140 -4.04 -25.10 0.39
CA ALA A 140 -2.95 -26.05 0.34
C ALA A 140 -2.53 -26.43 -1.10
N LEU A 141 -3.49 -26.41 -2.04
CA LEU A 141 -3.23 -26.69 -3.47
C LEU A 141 -2.64 -25.49 -4.22
N ARG A 142 -2.88 -24.28 -3.76
CA ARG A 142 -2.25 -23.08 -4.33
C ARG A 142 -0.81 -22.99 -3.84
N ASP A 143 0.14 -23.06 -4.77
CA ASP A 143 1.54 -22.72 -4.52
C ASP A 143 1.65 -21.30 -3.92
N PRO A 144 1.99 -21.17 -2.62
CA PRO A 144 2.05 -19.88 -1.94
C PRO A 144 3.20 -19.01 -2.45
N ASP A 145 4.22 -19.60 -3.08
CA ASP A 145 5.42 -18.88 -3.51
C ASP A 145 5.16 -18.06 -4.79
N ARG A 146 4.46 -18.63 -5.78
CA ARG A 146 4.25 -17.96 -7.09
C ARG A 146 3.19 -16.84 -7.09
N ALA A 147 2.19 -16.91 -6.20
CA ALA A 147 1.13 -15.90 -6.13
C ALA A 147 1.52 -14.66 -5.30
N SER A 148 2.51 -14.82 -4.42
CA SER A 148 3.04 -13.77 -3.54
C SER A 148 3.99 -12.83 -4.28
N GLU A 149 4.84 -13.38 -5.16
CA GLU A 149 5.78 -12.59 -5.98
C GLU A 149 5.05 -11.65 -6.96
N ARG A 150 3.96 -12.12 -7.58
CA ARG A 150 3.28 -11.38 -8.66
C ARG A 150 2.49 -10.16 -8.17
N ARG A 151 2.10 -10.10 -6.90
CA ARG A 151 1.30 -9.01 -6.30
C ARG A 151 2.13 -7.81 -5.81
N LEU A 152 3.45 -7.90 -5.85
CA LEU A 152 4.35 -6.94 -5.21
C LEU A 152 5.40 -6.42 -6.20
N ARG A 153 4.95 -5.70 -7.24
CA ARG A 153 5.86 -4.85 -8.04
C ARG A 153 6.32 -3.66 -7.18
N SER A 154 7.63 -3.45 -7.09
CA SER A 154 8.29 -2.43 -6.25
C SER A 154 7.75 -1.01 -6.46
N GLY A 155 7.31 -0.65 -7.67
CA GLY A 155 6.77 0.68 -8.00
C GLY A 155 5.45 1.03 -7.31
N ASP A 156 4.71 0.04 -6.79
CA ASP A 156 3.47 0.28 -6.05
C ASP A 156 3.72 0.61 -4.57
N LEU A 157 4.84 0.14 -4.00
CA LEU A 157 5.10 0.26 -2.56
C LEU A 157 5.22 1.74 -2.14
N ASP A 158 5.99 2.52 -2.89
CA ASP A 158 6.24 3.95 -2.59
C ASP A 158 4.97 4.79 -2.60
N ARG A 159 4.08 4.55 -3.57
CA ARG A 159 2.83 5.30 -3.70
C ARG A 159 1.79 4.89 -2.65
N LEU A 160 1.75 3.62 -2.26
CA LEU A 160 0.67 3.06 -1.45
C LEU A 160 0.99 2.96 0.03
N ALA A 161 2.27 2.87 0.37
CA ALA A 161 2.74 2.82 1.74
C ALA A 161 3.48 4.09 2.11
N ALA A 162 3.21 5.23 1.45
CA ALA A 162 3.85 6.52 1.74
C ALA A 162 3.77 6.88 3.24
N ASP A 163 2.62 6.61 3.88
CA ASP A 163 2.39 6.86 5.30
C ASP A 163 3.25 5.99 6.23
N VAL A 164 3.78 4.88 5.74
CA VAL A 164 4.71 3.99 6.46
C VAL A 164 6.16 4.27 6.05
N LEU A 165 6.40 4.46 4.75
CA LEU A 165 7.72 4.63 4.16
C LEU A 165 8.31 6.01 4.45
N ASN A 166 7.53 7.09 4.43
CA ASN A 166 8.06 8.43 4.69
C ASN A 166 8.55 8.58 6.13
N PRO A 167 7.82 8.13 7.17
CA PRO A 167 8.35 8.10 8.54
C PRO A 167 9.54 7.14 8.69
N ALA A 168 9.50 5.96 8.06
CA ALA A 168 10.63 5.03 8.10
C ALA A 168 11.90 5.63 7.47
N ARG A 169 11.78 6.29 6.31
CA ARG A 169 12.87 7.02 5.64
C ARG A 169 13.38 8.18 6.48
N ALA A 170 12.50 8.93 7.11
CA ALA A 170 12.90 10.02 8.01
C ALA A 170 13.70 9.50 9.20
N MET A 171 13.24 8.41 9.83
CA MET A 171 13.95 7.76 10.93
C MET A 171 15.30 7.16 10.49
N PHE A 172 15.32 6.49 9.34
CA PHE A 172 16.56 5.93 8.79
C PHE A 172 17.58 7.03 8.50
N ARG A 173 17.17 8.13 7.84
CA ARG A 173 18.03 9.30 7.63
C ARG A 173 18.58 9.87 8.93
N GLN A 174 17.77 9.92 9.99
CA GLN A 174 18.23 10.38 11.30
C GLN A 174 19.30 9.44 11.89
N ARG A 175 19.09 8.13 11.80
CA ARG A 175 20.05 7.12 12.30
C ARG A 175 21.32 7.01 11.46
N SER A 176 21.24 7.39 10.18
CA SER A 176 22.37 7.32 9.26
C SER A 176 23.24 8.57 9.23
N ARG A 177 22.88 9.65 9.94
CA ARG A 177 23.59 10.95 9.86
C ARG A 177 25.06 10.86 10.21
N ASP A 178 25.38 10.08 11.25
CA ASP A 178 26.73 9.99 11.80
C ASP A 178 27.53 8.82 11.19
N LEU A 179 26.92 8.08 10.27
CA LEU A 179 27.56 6.99 9.56
C LEU A 179 28.26 7.50 8.29
N PRO A 180 29.37 6.88 7.87
CA PRO A 180 30.06 7.30 6.66
C PRO A 180 29.15 7.21 5.43
N GLN A 181 29.07 8.30 4.68
CA GLN A 181 28.31 8.35 3.43
C GLN A 181 29.08 7.70 2.29
N ALA A 182 28.36 7.27 1.26
CA ALA A 182 29.00 6.83 0.03
C ALA A 182 29.75 8.02 -0.60
N ALA A 183 30.98 7.79 -1.05
CA ALA A 183 31.71 8.82 -1.79
C ALA A 183 30.88 9.28 -3.00
N PRO A 184 30.81 10.59 -3.30
CA PRO A 184 30.15 11.08 -4.50
C PRO A 184 30.81 10.42 -5.73
N ARG A 185 29.97 9.92 -6.65
CA ARG A 185 30.42 9.32 -7.91
C ARG A 185 30.79 10.40 -8.92
#